data_AF-A0A945HVR4-F1
#
_entry.id   AF-A0A945HVR4-F1
#
_cell.length_a   1.000
_cell.length_b   1.000
_cell.length_c   1.000
_cell.angle_alpha   90.00
_cell.angle_beta   90.00
_cell.angle_gamma   90.00
#
_symmetry.space_group_name_H-M   'P 1'
#
loop_
_entity.id
_entity.type
_entity.pdbx_description
1 polymer ?
#
loop_
_entity_poly.entity_id
_entity_poly.type
_entity_poly.pdbx_seq_one_letter_code
_entity_poly.pdbx_strand_id
1 'polypeptide(L)'
;MIALFDSGYGGLTVLKPIMELLPEYDYIYLGDNARAPYGSHSPENIKKFSEEAVEYLFGRGVTLILFACNTASSVALRHVQQKYLKGKDEKNRKILGVLIPVAEEVSGKFNNVGVVGTRSTINSESYIKEIHKLNKDVKVTQKATPLLVPFIEEDWHKKPEATSILKKYLRSLKSKNLDALIL
;
A
#
# COMPACT_ATOMS: atom_id res chain seq x y z
N MET A 1 -6.83 11.04 17.62
CA MET A 1 -6.55 9.61 17.45
C MET A 1 -6.51 9.25 15.97
N ILE A 2 -5.41 8.68 15.51
CA ILE A 2 -5.14 8.28 14.13
C ILE A 2 -5.08 6.75 14.09
N ALA A 3 -5.72 6.11 13.12
CA ALA A 3 -5.56 4.67 12.91
C ALA A 3 -4.72 4.38 11.68
N LEU A 4 -3.93 3.30 11.78
CA LEU A 4 -3.31 2.67 10.63
C LEU A 4 -3.91 1.28 10.46
N PHE A 5 -4.29 0.97 9.22
CA PHE A 5 -4.80 -0.33 8.83
C PHE A 5 -3.83 -1.00 7.86
N ASP A 6 -3.45 -2.24 8.18
CA ASP A 6 -2.62 -3.09 7.34
C ASP A 6 -3.15 -4.53 7.29
N SER A 7 -2.75 -5.28 6.26
CA SER A 7 -3.07 -6.70 6.18
C SER A 7 -2.31 -7.57 7.19
N GLY A 8 -1.26 -7.05 7.84
CA GLY A 8 -0.47 -7.82 8.81
C GLY A 8 0.50 -6.93 9.57
N TYR A 9 1.79 -7.31 9.59
CA TYR A 9 2.84 -6.58 10.31
C TYR A 9 3.58 -5.54 9.44
N GLY A 10 3.48 -5.65 8.12
CA GLY A 10 4.25 -4.82 7.19
C GLY A 10 3.98 -3.32 7.36
N GLY A 11 2.76 -2.96 7.71
CA GLY A 11 2.33 -1.57 7.97
C GLY A 11 3.05 -0.90 9.14
N LEU A 12 3.74 -1.65 10.02
CA LEU A 12 4.57 -1.07 11.08
C LEU A 12 5.73 -0.24 10.50
N THR A 13 6.19 -0.56 9.29
CA THR A 13 7.19 0.23 8.56
C THR A 13 6.69 1.63 8.18
N VAL A 14 5.37 1.80 8.05
CA VAL A 14 4.72 3.10 7.83
C VAL A 14 4.40 3.78 9.16
N LEU A 15 3.96 3.01 10.17
CA LEU A 15 3.62 3.53 11.50
C LEU A 15 4.81 4.22 12.18
N LYS A 16 5.96 3.54 12.22
CA LYS A 16 7.13 3.98 12.97
C LYS A 16 7.58 5.41 12.62
N PRO A 17 7.87 5.75 11.35
CA PRO A 17 8.28 7.12 11.01
C PRO A 17 7.17 8.15 11.23
N ILE A 18 5.90 7.76 11.11
CA ILE A 18 4.78 8.67 11.41
C ILE A 18 4.76 9.03 12.90
N MET A 19 4.94 8.04 13.79
CA MET A 19 5.00 8.29 15.24
C MET A 19 6.22 9.12 15.64
N GLU A 20 7.36 8.93 14.97
CA GLU A 20 8.57 9.73 15.20
C GLU A 20 8.37 11.20 14.76
N LEU A 21 7.67 11.43 13.66
CA LEU A 21 7.40 12.77 13.12
C LEU A 21 6.27 13.49 13.87
N LEU A 22 5.27 12.75 14.35
CA LEU A 22 4.04 13.27 14.94
C LEU A 22 3.76 12.62 16.32
N PRO A 23 4.69 12.71 17.28
CA PRO A 23 4.60 12.01 18.57
C PRO A 23 3.45 12.47 19.47
N GLU A 24 2.83 13.61 19.16
CA GLU A 24 1.74 14.20 19.95
C GLU A 24 0.38 13.53 19.76
N TYR A 25 0.24 12.62 18.79
CA TYR A 25 -1.03 11.95 18.50
C TYR A 25 -1.12 10.55 19.12
N ASP A 26 -2.32 10.15 19.51
CA ASP A 26 -2.64 8.76 19.84
C ASP A 26 -2.85 7.93 18.57
N TYR A 27 -2.28 6.72 18.56
CA TYR A 27 -2.35 5.79 17.43
C TYR A 27 -3.09 4.50 17.78
N ILE A 28 -3.90 4.02 16.83
CA ILE A 28 -4.39 2.64 16.79
C ILE A 28 -3.77 1.95 15.58
N TYR A 29 -3.14 0.80 15.78
CA TYR A 29 -2.71 -0.07 14.69
C TYR A 29 -3.64 -1.28 14.60
N LEU A 30 -4.23 -1.50 13.43
CA LEU A 30 -5.04 -2.67 13.12
C LEU A 30 -4.35 -3.48 12.01
N GLY A 31 -3.75 -4.60 12.39
CA GLY A 31 -3.22 -5.60 11.47
C GLY A 31 -4.18 -6.76 11.31
N ASP A 32 -4.55 -7.11 10.08
CA ASP A 32 -5.46 -8.21 9.78
C ASP A 32 -4.75 -9.56 9.55
N ASN A 33 -3.88 -9.93 10.50
CA ASN A 33 -2.99 -11.08 10.39
C ASN A 33 -3.71 -12.41 10.10
N ALA A 34 -4.94 -12.56 10.60
CA ALA A 34 -5.75 -13.77 10.39
C ALA A 34 -6.12 -14.01 8.91
N ARG A 35 -6.06 -12.97 8.07
CA ARG A 35 -6.38 -13.01 6.63
C ARG A 35 -5.22 -12.53 5.76
N ALA A 36 -4.01 -12.46 6.33
CA ALA A 36 -2.80 -12.20 5.58
C ALA A 36 -2.43 -13.42 4.69
N PRO A 37 -1.74 -13.21 3.56
CA PRO A 37 -1.41 -11.93 2.93
C PRO A 37 -2.48 -11.50 1.92
N TYR A 38 -2.86 -10.22 1.93
CA TYR A 38 -3.85 -9.68 0.98
C TYR A 38 -3.44 -9.79 -0.49
N GLY A 39 -2.13 -9.86 -0.76
CA GLY A 39 -1.56 -9.90 -2.11
C GLY A 39 -2.00 -11.08 -3.00
N SER A 40 -2.60 -12.12 -2.42
CA SER A 40 -3.15 -13.29 -3.11
C SER A 40 -4.68 -13.38 -3.10
N HIS A 41 -5.37 -12.47 -2.41
CA HIS A 41 -6.84 -12.47 -2.36
C HIS A 41 -7.45 -11.78 -3.58
N SER A 42 -8.71 -12.14 -3.88
CA SER A 42 -9.50 -11.48 -4.92
C SER A 42 -9.83 -10.03 -4.53
N PRO A 43 -10.07 -9.14 -5.51
CA PRO A 43 -10.46 -7.76 -5.24
C PRO A 43 -11.69 -7.62 -4.35
N GLU A 44 -12.66 -8.52 -4.48
CA GLU A 44 -13.91 -8.53 -3.71
C GLU A 44 -13.62 -8.80 -2.22
N ASN A 45 -12.77 -9.79 -1.93
CA ASN A 45 -12.38 -10.13 -0.56
C ASN A 45 -11.57 -8.99 0.07
N ILE A 46 -10.61 -8.41 -0.67
CA ILE A 46 -9.81 -7.28 -0.16
C ILE A 46 -10.71 -6.08 0.18
N LYS A 47 -11.70 -5.77 -0.68
CA LYS A 47 -12.70 -4.72 -0.39
C LYS A 47 -13.49 -5.05 0.86
N LYS A 48 -14.06 -6.26 0.96
CA LYS A 48 -14.83 -6.70 2.12
C LYS A 48 -14.03 -6.57 3.42
N PHE A 49 -12.81 -7.09 3.48
CA PHE A 49 -12.00 -7.02 4.70
C PHE A 49 -11.63 -5.58 5.05
N SER A 50 -11.38 -4.74 4.04
CA SER A 50 -11.12 -3.31 4.24
C SER A 50 -12.34 -2.55 4.78
N GLU A 51 -13.56 -2.92 4.36
CA GLU A 51 -14.79 -2.35 4.91
C GLU A 51 -14.94 -2.70 6.39
N GLU A 52 -14.77 -3.98 6.75
CA GLU A 52 -14.87 -4.45 8.15
C GLU A 52 -13.85 -3.72 9.04
N ALA A 53 -12.63 -3.51 8.56
CA ALA A 53 -11.60 -2.75 9.26
C ALA A 53 -12.00 -1.27 9.45
N VAL A 54 -12.53 -0.62 8.41
CA VAL A 54 -12.98 0.77 8.48
C VAL A 54 -14.15 0.94 9.45
N GLU A 55 -15.12 0.04 9.41
CA GLU A 55 -16.27 0.04 10.32
C GLU A 55 -15.83 -0.13 11.77
N TYR A 56 -14.93 -1.09 12.03
CA TYR A 56 -14.35 -1.28 13.35
C TYR A 56 -13.64 -0.01 13.85
N LEU A 57 -12.76 0.58 13.05
CA LEU A 57 -11.96 1.74 13.44
C LEU A 57 -12.83 2.98 13.67
N PHE A 58 -13.81 3.25 12.82
CA PHE A 58 -14.77 4.33 13.06
C PHE A 58 -15.64 4.08 14.29
N GLY A 59 -16.03 2.82 14.55
CA GLY A 59 -16.72 2.44 15.79
C GLY A 59 -15.87 2.68 17.06
N ARG A 60 -14.55 2.73 16.93
CA ARG A 60 -13.61 3.07 18.01
C ARG A 60 -13.39 4.59 18.19
N GLY A 61 -14.11 5.42 17.44
CA GLY A 61 -14.01 6.88 17.53
C GLY A 61 -12.84 7.49 16.75
N VAL A 62 -12.20 6.73 15.86
CA VAL A 62 -11.13 7.23 14.98
C VAL A 62 -11.72 8.21 13.97
N THR A 63 -11.01 9.31 13.70
CA THR A 63 -11.41 10.30 12.69
C THR A 63 -10.53 10.26 11.44
N LEU A 64 -9.30 9.73 11.54
CA LEU A 64 -8.38 9.55 10.42
C LEU A 64 -7.90 8.11 10.35
N ILE A 65 -8.17 7.42 9.24
CA ILE A 65 -7.67 6.07 8.95
C ILE A 65 -6.65 6.16 7.82
N LEU A 66 -5.46 5.61 8.03
CA LEU A 66 -4.40 5.49 7.05
C LEU A 66 -4.28 4.03 6.62
N PHE A 67 -4.49 3.74 5.34
CA PHE A 67 -4.23 2.42 4.78
C PHE A 67 -2.73 2.28 4.54
N ALA A 68 -2.04 1.62 5.46
CA ALA A 68 -0.60 1.36 5.38
C ALA A 68 -0.28 0.21 4.40
N CYS A 69 -1.22 -0.71 4.17
CA CYS A 69 -1.06 -1.79 3.19
C CYS A 69 -1.14 -1.23 1.75
N ASN A 70 -0.09 -1.42 0.95
CA ASN A 70 -0.11 -1.12 -0.48
C ASN A 70 -1.23 -1.85 -1.22
N THR A 71 -1.52 -3.10 -0.87
CA THR A 71 -2.58 -3.89 -1.51
C THR A 71 -3.99 -3.43 -1.14
N ALA A 72 -4.25 -3.17 0.14
CA ALA A 72 -5.55 -2.61 0.52
C ALA A 72 -5.73 -1.20 -0.08
N SER A 73 -4.68 -0.38 -0.07
CA SER A 73 -4.71 0.95 -0.68
C SER A 73 -4.97 0.90 -2.18
N SER A 74 -4.32 -0.02 -2.90
CA SER A 74 -4.45 -0.11 -4.36
C SER A 74 -5.80 -0.68 -4.81
N VAL A 75 -6.43 -1.54 -4.01
CA VAL A 75 -7.66 -2.26 -4.41
C VAL A 75 -8.94 -1.67 -3.80
N ALA A 76 -8.88 -1.25 -2.53
CA ALA A 76 -10.07 -0.95 -1.73
C ALA A 76 -10.21 0.53 -1.33
N LEU A 77 -9.15 1.34 -1.38
CA LEU A 77 -9.19 2.72 -0.86
C LEU A 77 -10.32 3.56 -1.48
N ARG A 78 -10.41 3.60 -2.81
CA ARG A 78 -11.47 4.36 -3.49
C ARG A 78 -12.86 3.86 -3.12
N HIS A 79 -13.02 2.56 -2.97
CA HIS A 79 -14.27 1.92 -2.60
C HIS A 79 -14.73 2.35 -1.20
N VAL A 80 -13.85 2.26 -0.20
CA VAL A 80 -14.19 2.67 1.17
C VAL A 80 -14.38 4.19 1.29
N GLN A 81 -13.59 5.00 0.58
CA GLN A 81 -13.81 6.45 0.54
C GLN A 81 -15.20 6.79 -0.02
N GLN A 82 -15.59 6.16 -1.12
CA GLN A 82 -16.91 6.39 -1.72
C GLN A 82 -18.07 5.94 -0.85
N LYS A 83 -17.87 4.92 0.00
CA LYS A 83 -18.91 4.38 0.89
C LYS A 83 -19.03 5.17 2.19
N TYR A 84 -17.90 5.49 2.84
CA TYR A 84 -17.89 6.04 4.21
C TYR A 84 -17.63 7.55 4.29
N LEU A 85 -17.18 8.19 3.21
CA LEU A 85 -16.91 9.64 3.19
C LEU A 85 -17.93 10.43 2.36
N LYS A 86 -19.09 9.85 2.06
CA LYS A 86 -20.21 10.57 1.43
C LYS A 86 -21.30 10.83 2.47
N GLY A 87 -21.61 12.09 2.77
CA GLY A 87 -22.73 12.48 3.64
C GLY A 87 -22.32 13.35 4.83
N LYS A 88 -23.19 13.43 5.84
CA LYS A 88 -23.05 14.38 6.97
C LYS A 88 -21.77 14.19 7.81
N ASP A 89 -21.22 12.99 7.83
CA ASP A 89 -20.01 12.64 8.60
C ASP A 89 -18.69 12.99 7.87
N GLU A 90 -18.75 13.45 6.61
CA GLU A 90 -17.58 13.73 5.76
C GLU A 90 -16.62 14.73 6.40
N LYS A 91 -17.12 15.76 7.09
CA LYS A 91 -16.29 16.83 7.64
C LYS A 91 -15.33 16.34 8.74
N ASN A 92 -15.66 15.25 9.41
CA ASN A 92 -14.93 14.75 10.58
C ASN A 92 -14.19 13.45 10.32
N ARG A 93 -14.36 12.81 9.16
CA ARG A 93 -13.73 11.53 8.82
C ARG A 93 -12.82 11.67 7.60
N LYS A 94 -11.66 11.04 7.67
CA LYS A 94 -10.71 10.94 6.55
C LYS A 94 -10.18 9.52 6.42
N ILE A 95 -10.05 9.06 5.19
CA ILE A 95 -9.40 7.80 4.85
C ILE A 95 -8.34 8.11 3.79
N LEU A 96 -7.07 7.90 4.12
CA LEU A 96 -5.93 8.11 3.21
C LEU A 96 -5.21 6.78 2.97
N GLY A 97 -4.37 6.71 1.95
CA GLY A 97 -3.56 5.53 1.67
C GLY A 97 -2.19 5.91 1.12
N VAL A 98 -1.30 4.92 1.07
CA VAL A 98 0.14 5.13 0.79
C VAL A 98 0.49 5.39 -0.68
N LEU A 99 -0.41 5.12 -1.63
CA LEU A 99 -0.12 5.24 -3.06
C LEU A 99 0.05 6.69 -3.53
N ILE A 100 -0.82 7.61 -3.08
CA ILE A 100 -0.87 8.98 -3.60
C ILE A 100 0.40 9.75 -3.26
N PRO A 101 0.91 9.76 -2.00
CA PRO A 101 2.16 10.45 -1.69
C PRO A 101 3.36 9.96 -2.51
N VAL A 102 3.41 8.65 -2.79
CA VAL A 102 4.47 8.07 -3.63
C VAL A 102 4.31 8.49 -5.10
N ALA A 103 3.07 8.51 -5.62
CA ALA A 103 2.79 9.00 -6.96
C ALA A 103 3.17 10.48 -7.12
N GLU A 104 2.85 11.33 -6.14
CA GLU A 104 3.24 12.74 -6.11
C GLU A 104 4.76 12.91 -6.14
N GLU A 105 5.48 12.16 -5.30
CA GLU A 105 6.94 12.21 -5.20
C GLU A 105 7.61 11.86 -6.54
N VAL A 106 7.14 10.81 -7.24
CA VAL A 106 7.81 10.37 -8.47
C VAL A 106 7.40 11.16 -9.71
N SER A 107 6.15 11.65 -9.77
CA SER A 107 5.59 12.24 -11.01
C SER A 107 6.22 13.59 -11.38
N GLY A 108 6.78 14.31 -10.40
CA GLY A 108 7.48 15.58 -10.61
C GLY A 108 9.00 15.45 -10.74
N LYS A 109 9.56 14.26 -10.55
CA LYS A 109 11.02 14.05 -10.40
C LYS A 109 11.63 13.08 -11.40
N PHE A 110 10.84 12.11 -11.88
CA PHE A 110 11.35 11.00 -12.69
C PHE A 110 10.50 10.79 -13.94
N ASN A 111 11.12 10.30 -15.01
CA ASN A 111 10.43 10.03 -16.27
C ASN A 111 10.19 8.53 -16.50
N ASN A 112 10.97 7.66 -15.85
CA ASN A 112 10.86 6.22 -16.00
C ASN A 112 10.95 5.49 -14.65
N VAL A 113 9.82 5.02 -14.16
CA VAL A 113 9.67 4.49 -12.80
C VAL A 113 9.31 3.01 -12.83
N GLY A 114 10.00 2.22 -12.02
CA GLY A 114 9.61 0.84 -11.73
C GLY A 114 8.70 0.76 -10.52
N VAL A 115 7.79 -0.20 -10.50
CA VAL A 115 6.98 -0.55 -9.33
C VAL A 115 7.10 -2.04 -9.09
N VAL A 116 7.50 -2.44 -7.89
CA VAL A 116 7.37 -3.82 -7.42
C VAL A 116 6.24 -3.90 -6.41
N GLY A 117 5.64 -5.08 -6.26
CA GLY A 117 4.58 -5.27 -5.28
C GLY A 117 3.90 -6.62 -5.39
N THR A 118 2.85 -6.81 -4.59
CA THR A 118 2.05 -8.03 -4.63
C THR A 118 1.30 -8.17 -5.97
N ARG A 119 0.78 -9.37 -6.26
CA ARG A 119 -0.02 -9.60 -7.47
C ARG A 119 -1.24 -8.68 -7.50
N SER A 120 -1.98 -8.60 -6.39
CA SER A 120 -3.17 -7.75 -6.30
C SER A 120 -2.84 -6.26 -6.48
N THR A 121 -1.70 -5.77 -5.96
CA THR A 121 -1.26 -4.40 -6.20
C THR A 121 -0.94 -4.16 -7.67
N ILE A 122 -0.10 -4.99 -8.29
CA ILE A 122 0.31 -4.79 -9.69
C ILE A 122 -0.88 -4.92 -10.65
N ASN A 123 -1.75 -5.91 -10.43
CA ASN A 123 -2.92 -6.15 -11.28
C ASN A 123 -3.99 -5.07 -11.17
N SER A 124 -4.01 -4.29 -10.08
CA SER A 124 -4.95 -3.16 -9.93
C SER A 124 -4.61 -1.98 -10.85
N GLU A 125 -3.35 -1.91 -11.29
CA GLU A 125 -2.77 -0.79 -12.06
C GLU A 125 -2.91 0.57 -11.34
N SER A 126 -3.15 0.58 -10.04
CA SER A 126 -3.42 1.82 -9.30
C SER A 126 -2.22 2.76 -9.31
N TYR A 127 -0.98 2.27 -9.24
CA TYR A 127 0.20 3.12 -9.40
C TYR A 127 0.26 3.81 -10.78
N ILE A 128 -0.01 3.07 -11.87
CA ILE A 128 -0.08 3.66 -13.21
C ILE A 128 -1.13 4.76 -13.24
N LYS A 129 -2.33 4.47 -12.74
CA LYS A 129 -3.46 5.41 -12.72
C LYS A 129 -3.15 6.66 -11.90
N GLU A 130 -2.62 6.52 -10.68
CA GLU A 130 -2.33 7.67 -9.82
C GLU A 130 -1.17 8.52 -10.35
N ILE A 131 -0.10 7.90 -10.87
CA ILE A 131 1.01 8.63 -11.50
C ILE A 131 0.52 9.38 -12.75
N HIS A 132 -0.25 8.73 -13.64
CA HIS A 132 -0.73 9.34 -14.87
C HIS A 132 -1.80 10.42 -14.68
N LYS A 133 -2.46 10.48 -13.52
CA LYS A 133 -3.29 11.64 -13.17
C LYS A 133 -2.46 12.91 -12.98
N LEU A 134 -1.22 12.76 -12.51
CA LEU A 134 -0.30 13.87 -12.22
C LEU A 134 0.60 14.18 -13.43
N ASN A 135 1.13 13.15 -14.08
CA ASN A 135 1.98 13.28 -15.26
C ASN A 135 1.84 12.04 -16.17
N LYS A 136 1.22 12.23 -17.35
CA LYS A 136 0.96 11.14 -18.32
C LYS A 136 2.21 10.66 -19.06
N ASP A 137 3.27 11.47 -19.08
CA ASP A 137 4.50 11.17 -19.81
C ASP A 137 5.44 10.26 -19.03
N VAL A 138 5.19 10.06 -17.72
CA VAL A 138 5.95 9.12 -16.90
C VAL A 138 5.71 7.70 -17.37
N LYS A 139 6.78 7.03 -17.79
CA LYS A 139 6.76 5.60 -18.11
C LYS A 139 6.77 4.79 -16.83
N VAL A 140 5.76 3.94 -16.65
CA VAL A 140 5.63 3.08 -15.47
C VAL A 140 5.80 1.61 -15.86
N THR A 141 6.78 0.93 -15.27
CA THR A 141 7.00 -0.52 -15.45
C THR A 141 6.68 -1.26 -14.16
N GLN A 142 5.68 -2.14 -14.18
CA GLN A 142 5.26 -2.88 -12.99
C GLN A 142 5.78 -4.33 -12.99
N LYS A 143 6.11 -4.86 -11.82
CA LYS A 143 6.52 -6.26 -11.65
C LYS A 143 5.97 -6.85 -10.36
N ALA A 144 5.13 -7.89 -10.49
CA ALA A 144 4.67 -8.63 -9.33
C ALA A 144 5.82 -9.47 -8.73
N THR A 145 5.98 -9.39 -7.40
CA THR A 145 7.05 -10.01 -6.61
C THR A 145 6.49 -10.84 -5.43
N PRO A 146 5.56 -11.79 -5.67
CA PRO A 146 4.75 -12.43 -4.62
C PRO A 146 5.55 -13.22 -3.57
N LEU A 147 6.78 -13.64 -3.87
CA LEU A 147 7.61 -14.41 -2.94
C LEU A 147 8.35 -13.54 -1.91
N LEU A 148 8.39 -12.21 -2.08
CA LEU A 148 9.14 -11.34 -1.16
C LEU A 148 8.47 -11.23 0.21
N VAL A 149 7.14 -11.17 0.27
CA VAL A 149 6.38 -11.12 1.53
C VAL A 149 6.67 -12.35 2.40
N PRO A 150 6.45 -13.60 1.95
CA PRO A 150 6.72 -14.77 2.80
C PRO A 150 8.19 -14.88 3.18
N PHE A 151 9.13 -14.44 2.33
CA PHE A 151 10.54 -14.44 2.69
C PHE A 151 10.90 -13.44 3.78
N ILE A 152 10.20 -12.32 3.86
CA ILE A 152 10.39 -11.34 4.95
C ILE A 152 9.75 -11.88 6.23
N GLU A 153 8.52 -12.38 6.15
CA GLU A 153 7.77 -12.86 7.33
C GLU A 153 8.38 -14.11 7.97
N GLU A 154 9.01 -14.99 7.19
CA GLU A 154 9.73 -16.18 7.68
C GLU A 154 11.19 -15.89 8.06
N ASP A 155 11.63 -14.62 8.06
CA ASP A 155 13.02 -14.21 8.34
C ASP A 155 14.07 -14.76 7.36
N TRP A 156 13.63 -15.12 6.15
CA TRP A 156 14.49 -15.65 5.07
C TRP A 156 15.11 -14.57 4.19
N HIS A 157 14.82 -13.29 4.42
CA HIS A 157 15.29 -12.17 3.61
C HIS A 157 16.83 -12.06 3.51
N LYS A 158 17.58 -12.64 4.45
CA LYS A 158 19.07 -12.71 4.41
C LYS A 158 19.62 -14.00 3.81
N LYS A 159 18.76 -14.95 3.43
CA LYS A 159 19.18 -16.25 2.87
C LYS A 159 19.55 -16.13 1.38
N PRO A 160 20.45 -16.98 0.86
CA PRO A 160 20.84 -16.96 -0.56
C PRO A 160 19.66 -17.09 -1.54
N GLU A 161 18.62 -17.82 -1.16
CA GLU A 161 17.39 -18.04 -1.92
C GLU A 161 16.65 -16.72 -2.18
N ALA A 162 16.55 -15.85 -1.16
CA ALA A 162 15.97 -14.52 -1.29
C ALA A 162 16.75 -13.65 -2.27
N THR A 163 18.08 -13.71 -2.24
CA THR A 163 18.93 -13.00 -3.20
C THR A 163 18.72 -13.51 -4.63
N SER A 164 18.61 -14.83 -4.82
CA SER A 164 18.38 -15.45 -6.13
C SER A 164 17.02 -15.04 -6.73
N ILE A 165 15.97 -15.09 -5.91
CA ILE A 165 14.62 -14.68 -6.31
C ILE A 165 14.54 -13.18 -6.61
N LEU A 166 15.17 -12.34 -5.78
CA LEU A 166 15.24 -10.90 -6.03
C LEU A 166 15.96 -10.60 -7.35
N LYS A 167 17.11 -11.25 -7.61
CA LYS A 167 17.81 -11.14 -8.90
C LYS A 167 16.91 -11.53 -10.07
N LYS A 168 16.14 -12.62 -9.94
CA LYS A 168 15.19 -13.06 -10.98
C LYS A 168 14.09 -12.02 -11.24
N TYR A 169 13.51 -11.42 -10.20
CA TYR A 169 12.49 -10.39 -10.35
C TYR A 169 13.04 -9.10 -10.96
N LEU A 170 14.19 -8.63 -10.48
CA LEU A 170 14.78 -7.37 -10.91
C LEU A 170 15.45 -7.45 -12.28
N ARG A 171 15.77 -8.65 -12.81
CA ARG A 171 16.40 -8.81 -14.13
C ARG A 171 15.60 -8.12 -15.25
N SER A 172 14.27 -8.25 -15.23
CA SER A 172 13.41 -7.60 -16.24
C SER A 172 13.29 -6.09 -16.07
N LEU A 173 13.57 -5.57 -14.87
CA LEU A 173 13.54 -4.14 -14.57
C LEU A 173 14.88 -3.47 -14.90
N LYS A 174 16.01 -4.17 -14.70
CA LYS A 174 17.35 -3.65 -15.02
C LYS A 174 17.52 -3.29 -16.49
N SER A 175 16.90 -4.03 -17.40
CA SER A 175 16.95 -3.72 -18.85
C SER A 175 16.09 -2.54 -19.26
N LYS A 176 15.38 -1.89 -18.33
CA LYS A 176 14.44 -0.80 -18.61
C LYS A 176 15.00 0.59 -18.32
N ASN A 177 16.24 0.72 -17.84
CA ASN A 177 16.88 2.00 -17.50
C ASN A 177 15.98 2.88 -16.62
N LEU A 178 15.53 2.33 -15.49
CA LEU A 178 14.66 3.02 -14.54
C LEU A 178 15.42 4.12 -13.80
N ASP A 179 14.80 5.28 -13.62
CA ASP A 179 15.31 6.38 -12.81
C ASP A 179 15.03 6.14 -11.31
N ALA A 180 13.90 5.49 -11.02
CA ALA A 180 13.45 5.19 -9.66
C ALA A 180 12.73 3.84 -9.58
N LEU A 181 12.71 3.25 -8.38
CA LEU A 181 11.98 2.02 -8.07
C LEU A 181 11.12 2.23 -6.83
N ILE A 182 9.80 2.11 -6.99
CA ILE A 182 8.82 2.09 -5.89
C ILE A 182 8.75 0.67 -5.32
N LEU A 183 8.79 0.56 -3.99
CA LEU A 183 8.78 -0.68 -3.21
C LEU A 183 7.41 -1.01 -2.64
#